data_AF-A0A0P8BUQ6-F1
#
_entry.id   AF-A0A0P8BUQ6-F1
#
_cell.length_a   1.000
_cell.length_b   1.000
_cell.length_c   1.000
_cell.angle_alpha   90.00
_cell.angle_beta   90.00
_cell.angle_gamma   90.00
#
_symmetry.space_group_name_H-M   'P 1'
#
loop_
_entity.id
_entity.type
_entity.pdbx_description
1 polymer ?
#
loop_
_entity_poly.entity_id
_entity_poly.type
_entity_poly.pdbx_seq_one_letter_code
_entity_poly.pdbx_strand_id
1 'polypeptide(L)'
;MDEQDCLRFLTLDCFLYDLLAESAAESAPESGKTAPSQEFPPDGKLPSPLDGYIRWQKNKDSQMVQIDCSGEKSEVKSFQELGNIQKTVFNYCEKPGNRSPGTLGASWLVWGQLMLANQSPLRLAQDICTQLNFKGSCPNWQVDLMAEGRLFGATLYELWCPPQGEGEGNGYHLLVCLFDCHWQKSEIQTRVGSLLKHCQLLFLYRHKVVWAFQQSRRLRESLRQPSRLVPQVTNQSLARLGESAVNLTELQDYLRRSLNVLAVYATQLNYLQEQRYTLETNLENYDKRVLILSGLAAELSSELSGQDVGEWQGQEGSLLFEKFSQFAREKYLKQIERDYNSLSPGLLLVENSIKAVESLNQIEQTRSDRRLNTTLTIASVGVATSAVVATVAVADPPQNRDRLEFQVTTTIGSLLLGVLMSVLAWKFGFQKGSKGQSKD
;
A
#
# COMPACT_ATOMS: atom_id res chain seq x y z
N MET A 1 7.22 41.93 -16.66
CA MET A 1 7.58 40.56 -16.24
C MET A 1 8.92 40.27 -16.89
N ASP A 2 9.91 39.81 -16.13
CA ASP A 2 11.16 39.36 -16.75
C ASP A 2 10.82 38.11 -17.57
N GLU A 3 11.13 38.13 -18.88
CA GLU A 3 10.89 36.98 -19.77
C GLU A 3 11.63 35.73 -19.27
N GLN A 4 12.70 35.88 -18.49
CA GLN A 4 13.42 34.78 -17.86
C GLN A 4 12.58 34.04 -16.81
N ASP A 5 11.62 34.72 -16.18
CA ASP A 5 10.78 34.19 -15.10
C ASP A 5 9.36 33.83 -15.61
N CYS A 6 9.21 33.57 -16.91
CA CYS A 6 7.91 33.31 -17.53
C CYS A 6 7.92 32.02 -18.34
N LEU A 7 6.77 31.34 -18.37
CA LEU A 7 6.53 30.21 -19.25
C LEU A 7 5.51 30.60 -20.34
N ARG A 8 5.71 30.10 -21.56
CA ARG A 8 4.82 30.37 -22.70
C ARG A 8 3.39 29.89 -22.41
N PHE A 9 3.27 28.79 -21.67
CA PHE A 9 2.05 28.37 -20.97
C PHE A 9 2.42 27.54 -19.74
N LEU A 10 1.48 27.46 -18.80
CA LEU A 10 1.62 26.74 -17.55
C LEU A 10 0.27 26.15 -17.13
N THR A 11 0.31 24.89 -16.70
CA THR A 11 -0.84 24.12 -16.24
C THR A 11 -0.49 23.43 -14.93
N LEU A 12 -1.47 23.37 -14.03
CA LEU A 12 -1.42 22.64 -12.77
C LEU A 12 -2.53 21.60 -12.77
N ASP A 13 -2.14 20.32 -12.68
CA ASP A 13 -3.02 19.18 -12.55
C ASP A 13 -2.91 18.62 -11.13
N CYS A 14 -4.06 18.30 -10.53
CA CYS A 14 -4.14 17.58 -9.26
C CYS A 14 -4.87 16.26 -9.44
N PHE A 15 -4.23 15.16 -9.03
CA PHE A 15 -4.80 13.81 -9.03
C PHE A 15 -5.08 13.37 -7.60
N LEU A 16 -6.35 13.17 -7.27
CA LEU A 16 -6.80 12.69 -5.96
C LEU A 16 -7.26 11.25 -6.07
N TYR A 17 -6.83 10.41 -5.14
CA TYR A 17 -7.12 8.98 -5.15
C TYR A 17 -7.83 8.53 -3.87
N ASP A 18 -8.91 7.76 -4.02
CA ASP A 18 -9.58 7.09 -2.89
C ASP A 18 -9.74 5.60 -3.14
N LEU A 19 -9.86 4.84 -2.04
CA LEU A 19 -10.36 3.47 -2.05
C LEU A 19 -11.90 3.46 -2.17
N LEU A 20 -12.44 2.49 -2.88
CA LEU A 20 -13.89 2.28 -2.95
C LEU A 20 -14.37 1.47 -1.75
N ALA A 21 -15.52 1.84 -1.18
CA ALA A 21 -16.01 1.35 0.12
C ALA A 21 -16.19 -0.17 0.25
N GLU A 22 -16.24 -0.93 -0.85
CA GLU A 22 -16.25 -2.40 -0.81
C GLU A 22 -14.95 -3.00 -0.25
N SER A 23 -13.82 -2.29 -0.30
CA SER A 23 -12.54 -2.73 0.30
C SER A 23 -12.28 -2.19 1.71
N ALA A 24 -13.17 -1.34 2.26
CA ALA A 24 -13.00 -0.69 3.55
C ALA A 24 -13.84 -1.33 4.68
N ALA A 25 -14.63 -2.36 4.36
CA ALA A 25 -15.61 -2.95 5.28
C ALA A 25 -15.02 -3.89 6.34
N GLU A 26 -13.72 -4.20 6.33
CA GLU A 26 -13.14 -5.17 7.29
C GLU A 26 -12.59 -4.55 8.58
N SER A 27 -12.76 -3.24 8.84
CA SER A 27 -12.17 -2.61 10.05
C SER A 27 -13.06 -1.67 10.87
N ALA A 28 -14.40 -1.77 10.84
CA ALA A 28 -15.25 -1.03 11.78
C ALA A 28 -16.53 -1.80 12.18
N PRO A 29 -16.99 -1.68 13.45
CA PRO A 29 -18.15 -2.41 13.95
C PRO A 29 -19.45 -1.91 13.31
N GLU A 30 -20.36 -2.85 13.07
CA GLU A 30 -21.67 -2.63 12.47
C GLU A 30 -22.46 -1.54 13.19
N SER A 31 -22.54 -0.36 12.57
CA SER A 31 -23.70 0.51 12.74
C SER A 31 -24.31 0.75 11.36
N GLY A 32 -25.36 -0.02 11.07
CA GLY A 32 -26.14 0.10 9.86
C GLY A 32 -26.76 1.48 9.73
N LYS A 33 -26.11 2.33 8.93
CA LYS A 33 -26.75 3.42 8.19
C LYS A 33 -26.05 3.50 6.84
N THR A 34 -26.63 2.83 5.84
CA THR A 34 -26.33 3.06 4.44
C THR A 34 -26.63 4.53 4.14
N ALA A 35 -25.57 5.35 4.06
CA ALA A 35 -25.68 6.69 3.54
C ALA A 35 -26.16 6.61 2.08
N PRO A 36 -27.09 7.48 1.65
CA PRO A 36 -27.61 7.45 0.29
C PRO A 36 -26.46 7.65 -0.70
N SER A 37 -26.45 6.82 -1.75
CA SER A 37 -25.62 7.00 -2.93
C SER A 37 -25.93 8.36 -3.55
N GLN A 38 -25.18 9.40 -3.15
CA GLN A 38 -25.26 10.70 -3.80
C GLN A 38 -24.81 10.53 -5.25
N GLU A 39 -25.75 10.69 -6.17
CA GLU A 39 -25.44 10.87 -7.59
C GLU A 39 -24.55 12.11 -7.74
N PHE A 40 -23.38 11.89 -8.34
CA PHE A 40 -22.30 12.86 -8.46
C PHE A 40 -22.62 13.91 -9.53
N PRO A 41 -22.11 15.15 -9.42
CA PRO A 41 -22.23 16.11 -10.49
C PRO A 41 -21.51 15.59 -11.75
N PRO A 42 -22.02 15.90 -12.96
CA PRO A 42 -21.42 15.44 -14.21
C PRO A 42 -20.01 16.03 -14.40
N ASP A 43 -19.20 15.38 -15.24
CA ASP A 43 -18.00 15.98 -15.84
C ASP A 43 -18.32 17.42 -16.30
N GLY A 44 -17.50 18.40 -15.92
CA GLY A 44 -17.88 19.80 -16.06
C GLY A 44 -16.74 20.80 -15.94
N LYS A 45 -17.04 22.05 -16.33
CA LYS A 45 -16.14 23.20 -16.18
C LYS A 45 -15.95 23.55 -14.70
N LEU A 46 -14.72 23.90 -14.34
CA LEU A 46 -14.39 24.38 -13.00
C LEU A 46 -15.12 25.69 -12.66
N PRO A 47 -15.46 25.93 -11.38
CA PRO A 47 -16.02 27.21 -10.95
C PRO A 47 -14.94 28.30 -10.99
N SER A 48 -15.31 29.48 -11.48
CA SER A 48 -14.45 30.68 -11.44
C SER A 48 -13.88 30.90 -10.03
N PRO A 49 -12.58 31.25 -9.87
CA PRO A 49 -11.64 31.69 -10.91
C PRO A 49 -10.81 30.55 -11.55
N LEU A 50 -11.11 29.28 -11.26
CA LEU A 50 -10.43 28.16 -11.90
C LEU A 50 -10.98 27.99 -13.32
N ASP A 51 -10.12 28.06 -14.32
CA ASP A 51 -10.48 27.57 -15.66
C ASP A 51 -9.76 26.25 -15.96
N GLY A 52 -10.47 25.38 -16.67
CA GLY A 52 -10.05 24.01 -16.98
C GLY A 52 -11.21 23.03 -16.78
N TYR A 53 -10.90 21.79 -16.42
CA TYR A 53 -11.90 20.73 -16.30
C TYR A 53 -11.64 19.83 -15.09
N ILE A 54 -12.71 19.17 -14.63
CA ILE A 54 -12.61 18.05 -13.71
C ILE A 54 -12.95 16.78 -14.48
N ARG A 55 -12.11 15.76 -14.33
CA ARG A 55 -12.36 14.42 -14.87
C ARG A 55 -12.41 13.40 -13.75
N TRP A 56 -13.38 12.50 -13.83
CA TRP A 56 -13.55 11.40 -12.89
C TRP A 56 -13.25 10.06 -13.56
N GLN A 57 -12.58 9.17 -12.85
CA GLN A 57 -12.38 7.80 -13.30
C GLN A 57 -12.51 6.82 -12.13
N LYS A 58 -13.31 5.78 -12.33
CA LYS A 58 -13.36 4.64 -11.42
C LYS A 58 -12.55 3.49 -12.01
N ASN A 59 -11.73 2.89 -11.15
CA ASN A 59 -11.10 1.60 -11.34
C ASN A 59 -11.72 0.60 -10.35
N LYS A 60 -11.41 -0.70 -10.47
CA LYS A 60 -12.06 -1.77 -9.70
C LYS A 60 -12.20 -1.49 -8.20
N ASP A 61 -11.12 -1.08 -7.56
CA ASP A 61 -10.99 -0.90 -6.10
C ASP A 61 -10.63 0.55 -5.71
N SER A 62 -10.61 1.47 -6.66
CA SER A 62 -10.16 2.85 -6.42
C SER A 62 -10.82 3.82 -7.39
N GLN A 63 -10.87 5.08 -7.01
CA GLN A 63 -11.31 6.17 -7.89
C GLN A 63 -10.25 7.26 -7.96
N MET A 64 -10.31 8.04 -9.03
CA MET A 64 -9.40 9.13 -9.31
C MET A 64 -10.21 10.36 -9.73
N VAL A 65 -9.81 11.51 -9.19
CA VAL A 65 -10.29 12.83 -9.60
C VAL A 65 -9.11 13.59 -10.16
N GLN A 66 -9.19 14.02 -11.40
CA GLN A 66 -8.24 14.94 -12.00
C GLN A 66 -8.85 16.33 -12.05
N ILE A 67 -8.18 17.29 -11.44
CA ILE A 67 -8.51 18.72 -11.53
C ILE A 67 -7.42 19.37 -12.37
N ASP A 68 -7.76 19.72 -13.60
CA ASP A 68 -6.87 20.37 -14.56
C ASP A 68 -7.16 21.88 -14.54
N CYS A 69 -6.16 22.69 -14.22
CA CYS A 69 -6.25 24.15 -14.21
C CYS A 69 -5.55 24.79 -15.43
N SER A 70 -5.74 24.21 -16.62
CA SER A 70 -5.30 24.79 -17.88
C SER A 70 -6.22 25.96 -18.26
N GLY A 71 -5.92 27.14 -17.72
CA GLY A 71 -6.60 28.40 -18.05
C GLY A 71 -7.04 28.49 -19.53
N GLU A 72 -8.34 28.57 -19.83
CA GLU A 72 -8.87 28.67 -21.22
C GLU A 72 -8.43 29.99 -21.91
N LYS A 73 -7.85 30.95 -21.15
CA LYS A 73 -7.46 32.28 -21.62
C LYS A 73 -6.16 32.77 -20.94
N SER A 74 -5.00 32.56 -21.55
CA SER A 74 -3.96 33.61 -21.75
C SER A 74 -2.60 33.05 -22.16
N GLU A 75 -2.01 33.78 -23.11
CA GLU A 75 -0.59 33.87 -23.42
C GLU A 75 0.22 34.18 -22.15
N VAL A 76 1.39 33.57 -22.01
CA VAL A 76 2.42 33.84 -20.99
C VAL A 76 1.91 33.94 -19.54
N LYS A 77 2.09 32.87 -18.76
CA LYS A 77 1.69 32.86 -17.34
C LYS A 77 2.90 33.03 -16.42
N SER A 78 2.75 33.89 -15.42
CA SER A 78 3.64 33.94 -14.26
C SER A 78 3.36 32.73 -13.37
N PHE A 79 4.40 32.01 -12.94
CA PHE A 79 4.24 30.90 -12.00
C PHE A 79 3.95 31.37 -10.55
N GLN A 80 4.00 32.68 -10.27
CA GLN A 80 3.66 33.26 -8.95
C GLN A 80 2.19 33.02 -8.56
N GLU A 81 1.31 32.74 -9.52
CA GLU A 81 -0.10 32.47 -9.28
C GLU A 81 -0.39 31.01 -8.87
N LEU A 82 0.60 30.11 -9.02
CA LEU A 82 0.43 28.67 -8.75
C LEU A 82 -0.04 28.40 -7.32
N GLY A 83 0.50 29.11 -6.33
CA GLY A 83 0.08 28.96 -4.93
C GLY A 83 -1.38 29.34 -4.70
N ASN A 84 -1.91 30.33 -5.44
CA ASN A 84 -3.30 30.74 -5.35
C ASN A 84 -4.23 29.72 -6.03
N ILE A 85 -3.83 29.20 -7.19
CA ILE A 85 -4.55 28.11 -7.87
C ILE A 85 -4.60 26.89 -6.97
N GLN A 86 -3.47 26.47 -6.40
CA GLN A 86 -3.38 25.34 -5.48
C GLN A 86 -4.29 25.50 -4.25
N LYS A 87 -4.26 26.68 -3.61
CA LYS A 87 -5.18 27.00 -2.49
C LYS A 87 -6.64 26.90 -2.92
N THR A 88 -6.98 27.34 -4.12
CA THR A 88 -8.34 27.29 -4.64
C THR A 88 -8.79 25.85 -4.89
N VAL A 89 -7.91 24.99 -5.41
CA VAL A 89 -8.14 23.55 -5.56
C VAL A 89 -8.35 22.90 -4.19
N PHE A 90 -7.49 23.17 -3.19
CA PHE A 90 -7.69 22.65 -1.83
C PHE A 90 -9.04 23.08 -1.23
N ASN A 91 -9.37 24.37 -1.33
CA ASN A 91 -10.64 24.89 -0.83
C ASN A 91 -11.85 24.25 -1.53
N TYR A 92 -11.73 23.92 -2.82
CA TYR A 92 -12.78 23.21 -3.54
C TYR A 92 -12.97 21.78 -3.00
N CYS A 93 -11.87 21.05 -2.76
CA CYS A 93 -11.91 19.69 -2.22
C CYS A 93 -12.43 19.61 -0.78
N GLU A 94 -12.26 20.67 0.02
CA GLU A 94 -12.69 20.69 1.43
C GLU A 94 -14.15 21.12 1.66
N LYS A 95 -14.85 21.59 0.62
CA LYS A 95 -16.23 22.04 0.76
C LYS A 95 -17.17 20.88 1.11
N PRO A 96 -18.03 21.01 2.14
CA PRO A 96 -19.06 20.02 2.45
C PRO A 96 -19.95 19.74 1.23
N GLY A 97 -20.10 18.48 0.84
CA GLY A 97 -20.82 18.05 -0.37
C GLY A 97 -19.90 17.73 -1.56
N ASN A 98 -18.63 18.15 -1.53
CA ASN A 98 -17.60 17.67 -2.43
C ASN A 98 -16.90 16.45 -1.81
N ARG A 99 -16.36 15.54 -2.64
CA ARG A 99 -15.71 14.31 -2.15
C ARG A 99 -14.42 14.60 -1.38
N SER A 100 -14.12 13.68 -0.47
CA SER A 100 -12.94 13.62 0.41
C SER A 100 -11.61 13.90 -0.31
N PRO A 101 -10.59 14.46 0.36
CA PRO A 101 -9.30 14.90 -0.21
C PRO A 101 -8.38 13.80 -0.78
N GLY A 102 -8.90 12.62 -1.12
CA GLY A 102 -8.09 11.49 -1.58
C GLY A 102 -7.46 10.74 -0.40
N THR A 103 -8.21 9.82 0.20
CA THR A 103 -7.80 8.95 1.32
C THR A 103 -6.59 8.08 1.03
N LEU A 104 -6.33 7.77 -0.24
CA LEU A 104 -5.16 7.02 -0.68
C LEU A 104 -3.95 7.94 -0.89
N GLY A 105 -4.18 9.17 -1.35
CA GLY A 105 -3.15 10.18 -1.58
C GLY A 105 -3.46 11.14 -2.73
N ALA A 106 -2.59 12.12 -2.90
CA ALA A 106 -2.66 13.13 -3.94
C ALA A 106 -1.32 13.28 -4.67
N SER A 107 -1.37 13.50 -5.99
CA SER A 107 -0.22 13.86 -6.82
C SER A 107 -0.50 15.17 -7.54
N TRP A 108 0.51 16.03 -7.62
CA TRP A 108 0.45 17.26 -8.39
C TRP A 108 1.37 17.14 -9.60
N LEU A 109 0.90 17.61 -10.75
CA LEU A 109 1.68 17.70 -11.96
C LEU A 109 1.65 19.15 -12.44
N VAL A 110 2.83 19.75 -12.53
CA VAL A 110 3.02 21.05 -13.15
C VAL A 110 3.64 20.81 -14.51
N TRP A 111 3.06 21.36 -15.57
CA TRP A 111 3.69 21.32 -16.88
C TRP A 111 3.57 22.64 -17.64
N GLY A 112 4.59 22.92 -18.45
CA GLY A 112 4.68 24.18 -19.19
C GLY A 112 5.79 24.19 -20.21
N GLN A 113 5.85 25.25 -21.02
CA GLN A 113 6.87 25.40 -22.05
C GLN A 113 7.76 26.62 -21.76
N LEU A 114 9.07 26.42 -21.91
CA LEU A 114 10.05 27.49 -21.85
C LEU A 114 9.76 28.56 -22.92
N MET A 115 9.88 29.81 -22.54
CA MET A 115 9.75 30.96 -23.42
C MET A 115 10.97 31.14 -24.32
N LEU A 116 12.18 30.98 -23.76
CA LEU A 116 13.45 31.24 -24.42
C LEU A 116 14.37 30.01 -24.35
N ALA A 117 15.24 29.83 -25.36
CA ALA A 117 16.15 28.69 -25.44
C ALA A 117 17.24 28.69 -24.34
N ASN A 118 17.55 29.86 -23.78
CA ASN A 118 18.56 30.02 -22.73
C ASN A 118 17.98 29.97 -21.31
N GLN A 119 16.66 29.79 -21.15
CA GLN A 119 16.07 29.62 -19.82
C GLN A 119 16.54 28.31 -19.19
N SER A 120 16.90 28.37 -17.92
CA SER A 120 17.26 27.18 -17.15
C SER A 120 15.98 26.46 -16.69
N PRO A 121 15.72 25.22 -17.17
CA PRO A 121 14.57 24.44 -16.68
C PRO A 121 14.71 24.14 -15.18
N LEU A 122 15.94 23.96 -14.69
CA LEU A 122 16.23 23.68 -13.30
C LEU A 122 15.82 24.85 -12.39
N ARG A 123 16.27 26.07 -12.72
CA ARG A 123 15.93 27.27 -11.94
C ARG A 123 14.42 27.50 -11.92
N LEU A 124 13.76 27.38 -13.07
CA LEU A 124 12.30 27.53 -13.15
C LEU A 124 11.55 26.46 -12.35
N ALA A 125 12.01 25.21 -12.36
CA ALA A 125 11.41 24.15 -11.55
C ALA A 125 11.57 24.42 -10.04
N GLN A 126 12.74 24.92 -9.62
CA GLN A 126 12.97 25.37 -8.24
C GLN A 126 12.02 26.50 -7.86
N ASP A 127 11.90 27.52 -8.71
CA ASP A 127 11.01 28.65 -8.47
C ASP A 127 9.55 28.20 -8.38
N ILE A 128 9.08 27.33 -9.29
CA ILE A 128 7.76 26.69 -9.23
C ILE A 128 7.54 26.01 -7.87
N CYS A 129 8.52 25.26 -7.37
CA CYS A 129 8.41 24.58 -6.07
C CYS A 129 8.24 25.56 -4.90
N THR A 130 8.89 26.73 -4.95
CA THR A 130 8.73 27.76 -3.90
C THR A 130 7.34 28.40 -3.88
N GLN A 131 6.62 28.38 -5.00
CA GLN A 131 5.27 28.95 -5.07
C GLN A 131 4.18 28.01 -4.56
N LEU A 132 4.47 26.71 -4.45
CA LEU A 132 3.53 25.70 -3.98
C LEU A 132 3.63 25.53 -2.46
N ASN A 133 2.49 25.42 -1.80
CA ASN A 133 2.37 25.25 -0.36
C ASN A 133 1.50 24.02 -0.07
N PHE A 134 2.15 22.92 0.28
CA PHE A 134 1.46 21.74 0.79
C PHE A 134 1.23 21.95 2.28
N LYS A 135 0.00 21.77 2.77
CA LYS A 135 -0.39 22.08 4.14
C LYS A 135 0.65 21.57 5.14
N GLY A 136 1.36 22.44 5.85
CA GLY A 136 2.36 22.04 6.85
C GLY A 136 3.71 21.52 6.33
N SER A 137 3.93 21.49 5.00
CA SER A 137 5.18 21.05 4.35
C SER A 137 5.44 21.88 3.08
N CYS A 138 6.42 22.78 3.10
CA CYS A 138 6.88 23.42 1.86
C CYS A 138 7.91 22.54 1.16
N PRO A 139 7.91 22.46 -0.18
CA PRO A 139 8.93 21.68 -0.87
C PRO A 139 10.33 22.18 -0.60
N ASN A 140 11.20 21.30 -0.13
CA ASN A 140 12.61 21.56 0.02
C ASN A 140 13.36 20.83 -1.10
N TRP A 141 13.79 21.58 -2.11
CA TRP A 141 14.46 21.02 -3.29
C TRP A 141 15.65 20.13 -2.94
N GLN A 142 16.46 20.51 -1.94
CA GLN A 142 17.67 19.79 -1.56
C GLN A 142 17.39 18.42 -0.91
N VAL A 143 16.23 18.29 -0.26
CA VAL A 143 15.87 17.09 0.50
C VAL A 143 14.86 16.22 -0.25
N ASP A 144 13.90 16.87 -0.91
CA ASP A 144 12.71 16.22 -1.45
C ASP A 144 12.84 15.90 -2.94
N LEU A 145 13.87 16.38 -3.64
CA LEU A 145 14.14 15.98 -5.02
C LEU A 145 14.49 14.48 -5.05
N MET A 146 13.56 13.70 -5.57
CA MET A 146 13.69 12.26 -5.69
C MET A 146 14.44 11.91 -6.98
N ALA A 147 14.05 12.54 -8.08
CA ALA A 147 14.52 12.19 -9.40
C ALA A 147 14.48 13.38 -10.36
N GLU A 148 15.39 13.36 -11.33
CA GLU A 148 15.39 14.24 -12.49
C GLU A 148 15.68 13.40 -13.73
N GLY A 149 15.24 13.86 -14.90
CA GLY A 149 15.41 13.12 -16.14
C GLY A 149 14.66 13.76 -17.30
N ARG A 150 14.67 13.10 -18.45
CA ARG A 150 14.00 13.57 -19.67
C ARG A 150 13.02 12.54 -20.19
N LEU A 151 11.83 12.98 -20.56
CA LEU A 151 10.77 12.13 -21.10
C LEU A 151 9.85 12.93 -22.01
N PHE A 152 9.42 12.34 -23.13
CA PHE A 152 8.52 12.97 -24.10
C PHE A 152 8.97 14.35 -24.62
N GLY A 153 10.26 14.66 -24.63
CA GLY A 153 10.74 15.98 -25.07
C GLY A 153 10.75 17.05 -23.97
N ALA A 154 10.44 16.68 -22.74
CA ALA A 154 10.47 17.56 -21.58
C ALA A 154 11.59 17.18 -20.60
N THR A 155 12.04 18.16 -19.82
CA THR A 155 12.85 17.96 -18.62
C THR A 155 11.92 17.80 -17.42
N LEU A 156 12.09 16.72 -16.65
CA LEU A 156 11.22 16.35 -15.55
C LEU A 156 11.97 16.39 -14.22
N TYR A 157 11.26 16.79 -13.16
CA TYR A 157 11.72 16.77 -11.78
C TYR A 157 10.63 16.18 -10.88
N GLU A 158 10.90 15.07 -10.21
CA GLU A 158 10.01 14.46 -9.21
C GLU A 158 10.46 14.90 -7.81
N LEU A 159 9.57 15.57 -7.10
CA LEU A 159 9.72 15.89 -5.68
C LEU A 159 8.75 15.05 -4.87
N TRP A 160 9.23 14.49 -3.76
CA TRP A 160 8.42 13.68 -2.90
C TRP A 160 8.83 13.78 -1.44
N CYS A 161 7.87 14.18 -0.60
CA CYS A 161 7.96 14.01 0.83
C CYS A 161 6.98 12.90 1.25
N PRO A 162 7.48 11.75 1.76
CA PRO A 162 6.61 10.68 2.21
C PRO A 162 5.80 11.14 3.44
N PRO A 163 4.53 10.73 3.55
CA PRO A 163 3.73 11.04 4.73
C PRO A 163 4.38 10.44 6.00
N GLN A 164 4.57 11.29 7.02
CA GLN A 164 5.20 10.90 8.28
C GLN A 164 4.19 10.37 9.31
N GLY A 165 4.65 9.54 10.25
CA GLY A 165 3.86 9.03 11.38
C GLY A 165 2.81 7.96 11.02
N GLU A 166 1.79 7.81 11.86
CA GLU A 166 0.69 6.83 11.72
C GLU A 166 -0.36 7.25 10.66
N GLY A 167 0.07 7.94 9.61
CA GLY A 167 -0.75 8.35 8.46
C GLY A 167 -1.46 9.70 8.60
N GLU A 168 -0.98 10.58 9.46
CA GLU A 168 -1.46 11.97 9.61
C GLU A 168 -0.44 13.03 9.14
N GLY A 169 0.77 12.64 8.76
CA GLY A 169 1.76 13.57 8.23
C GLY A 169 1.40 14.05 6.82
N ASN A 170 1.44 15.38 6.62
CA ASN A 170 1.22 16.02 5.33
C ASN A 170 2.40 15.77 4.37
N GLY A 171 2.45 14.56 3.81
CA GLY A 171 3.31 14.25 2.67
C GLY A 171 2.76 14.88 1.39
N TYR A 172 3.60 14.96 0.36
CA TYR A 172 3.18 15.42 -0.96
C TYR A 172 4.00 14.74 -2.04
N HIS A 173 3.44 14.66 -3.24
CA HIS A 173 4.12 14.20 -4.44
C HIS A 173 3.87 15.20 -5.57
N LEU A 174 4.96 15.69 -6.18
CA LEU A 174 4.96 16.73 -7.21
C LEU A 174 5.84 16.28 -8.37
N LEU A 175 5.30 16.33 -9.58
CA LEU A 175 6.05 16.17 -10.82
C LEU A 175 6.04 17.51 -11.58
N VAL A 176 7.22 18.03 -11.90
CA VAL A 176 7.37 19.22 -12.76
C VAL A 176 7.88 18.78 -14.12
N CYS A 177 7.22 19.20 -15.20
CA CYS A 177 7.50 18.80 -16.58
C CYS A 177 7.62 20.03 -17.49
N LEU A 178 8.85 20.37 -17.92
CA LEU A 178 9.15 21.58 -18.69
C LEU A 178 9.60 21.23 -20.11
N PHE A 179 8.84 21.68 -21.10
CA PHE A 179 9.12 21.50 -22.52
C PHE A 179 10.01 22.60 -23.07
N ASP A 180 10.92 22.25 -23.97
CA ASP A 180 11.77 23.22 -24.64
C ASP A 180 10.98 24.17 -25.56
N CYS A 181 11.52 25.37 -25.79
CA CYS A 181 10.83 26.44 -26.51
C CYS A 181 10.59 26.18 -28.01
N HIS A 182 11.27 25.18 -28.59
CA HIS A 182 11.22 24.83 -30.00
C HIS A 182 10.00 23.97 -30.38
N TRP A 183 9.40 23.27 -29.40
CA TRP A 183 8.23 22.43 -29.64
C TRP A 183 6.99 23.25 -30.01
N GLN A 184 6.19 22.77 -30.96
CA GLN A 184 4.91 23.40 -31.28
C GLN A 184 3.85 23.04 -30.23
N LYS A 185 2.89 23.94 -30.00
CA LYS A 185 1.83 23.74 -28.99
C LYS A 185 1.03 22.44 -29.23
N SER A 186 0.71 22.13 -30.48
CA SER A 186 0.00 20.89 -30.87
C SER A 186 0.80 19.63 -30.53
N GLU A 187 2.12 19.65 -30.74
CA GLU A 187 3.01 18.53 -30.41
C GLU A 187 3.09 18.32 -28.89
N ILE A 188 3.20 19.42 -28.13
CA ILE A 188 3.20 19.35 -26.66
C ILE A 188 1.86 18.79 -26.15
N GLN A 189 0.73 19.21 -26.73
CA GLN A 189 -0.59 18.69 -26.35
C GLN A 189 -0.69 17.18 -26.57
N THR A 190 -0.18 16.65 -27.69
CA THR A 190 -0.13 15.20 -27.94
C THR A 190 0.75 14.47 -26.93
N ARG A 191 1.94 15.00 -26.65
CA ARG A 191 2.91 14.44 -25.69
C ARG A 191 2.36 14.42 -24.27
N VAL A 192 1.80 15.54 -23.82
CA VAL A 192 1.18 15.68 -22.49
C VAL A 192 -0.06 14.80 -22.38
N GLY A 193 -0.89 14.71 -23.41
CA GLY A 193 -2.06 13.82 -23.42
C GLY A 193 -1.67 12.36 -23.19
N SER A 194 -0.59 11.90 -23.84
CA SER A 194 -0.02 10.56 -23.60
C SER A 194 0.50 10.41 -22.16
N LEU A 195 1.29 11.37 -21.69
CA LEU A 195 1.85 11.38 -20.33
C LEU A 195 0.74 11.32 -19.27
N LEU A 196 -0.25 12.22 -19.33
CA LEU A 196 -1.36 12.32 -18.36
C LEU A 196 -2.11 11.00 -18.23
N LYS A 197 -2.43 10.33 -19.35
CA LYS A 197 -3.12 9.03 -19.36
C LYS A 197 -2.36 7.97 -18.56
N HIS A 198 -1.03 8.00 -18.61
CA HIS A 198 -0.20 7.04 -17.90
C HIS A 198 0.11 7.44 -16.47
N CYS A 199 0.29 8.75 -16.19
CA CYS A 199 0.43 9.30 -14.86
C CYS A 199 -0.74 8.92 -13.94
N GLN A 200 -1.98 8.92 -14.47
CA GLN A 200 -3.17 8.51 -13.71
C GLN A 200 -3.02 7.16 -13.02
N LEU A 201 -2.51 6.15 -13.73
CA LEU A 201 -2.32 4.80 -13.19
C LEU A 201 -1.00 4.66 -12.44
N LEU A 202 0.07 5.29 -12.95
CA LEU A 202 1.38 5.27 -12.31
C LEU A 202 1.31 5.81 -10.88
N PHE A 203 0.69 6.98 -10.71
CA PHE A 203 0.50 7.61 -9.41
C PHE A 203 -0.47 6.82 -8.51
N LEU A 204 -1.50 6.20 -9.08
CA LEU A 204 -2.38 5.31 -8.31
C LEU A 204 -1.60 4.17 -7.67
N TYR A 205 -0.80 3.43 -8.45
CA TYR A 205 -0.01 2.32 -7.92
C TYR A 205 1.01 2.78 -6.88
N ARG A 206 1.65 3.93 -7.13
CA ARG A 206 2.55 4.60 -6.17
C ARG A 206 1.86 4.86 -4.83
N HIS A 207 0.65 5.45 -4.86
CA HIS A 207 -0.11 5.75 -3.64
C HIS A 207 -0.60 4.49 -2.94
N LYS A 208 -0.97 3.42 -3.66
CA LYS A 208 -1.28 2.11 -3.06
C LYS A 208 -0.09 1.51 -2.34
N VAL A 209 1.12 1.62 -2.89
CA VAL A 209 2.37 1.19 -2.24
C VAL A 209 2.60 1.95 -0.94
N VAL A 210 2.48 3.28 -0.97
CA VAL A 210 2.66 4.13 0.22
C VAL A 210 1.60 3.82 1.27
N TRP A 211 0.33 3.70 0.87
CA TRP A 211 -0.79 3.38 1.74
C TRP A 211 -0.62 2.02 2.43
N ALA A 212 -0.26 0.97 1.68
CA ALA A 212 -0.05 -0.37 2.24
C ALA A 212 1.09 -0.36 3.26
N PHE A 213 2.17 0.39 2.98
CA PHE A 213 3.23 0.59 3.94
C PHE A 213 2.75 1.29 5.22
N GLN A 214 1.95 2.35 5.12
CA GLN A 214 1.38 3.02 6.28
C GLN A 214 0.47 2.09 7.11
N GLN A 215 -0.39 1.30 6.47
CA GLN A 215 -1.20 0.31 7.17
C GLN A 215 -0.32 -0.71 7.89
N SER A 216 0.77 -1.17 7.26
CA SER A 216 1.72 -2.07 7.92
C SER A 216 2.35 -1.46 9.18
N ARG A 217 2.57 -0.13 9.22
CA ARG A 217 3.11 0.56 10.41
C ARG A 217 2.10 0.54 11.55
N ARG A 218 0.83 0.82 11.25
CA ARG A 218 -0.28 0.77 12.22
C ARG A 218 -0.49 -0.64 12.76
N LEU A 219 -0.43 -1.66 11.90
CA LEU A 219 -0.51 -3.07 12.29
C LEU A 219 0.68 -3.49 13.16
N ARG A 220 1.88 -3.01 12.87
CA ARG A 220 3.04 -3.25 13.75
C ARG A 220 2.83 -2.63 15.13
N GLU A 221 2.23 -1.44 15.21
CA GLU A 221 1.91 -0.81 16.48
C GLU A 221 0.87 -1.62 17.27
N SER A 222 -0.21 -2.05 16.61
CA SER A 222 -1.26 -2.88 17.23
C SER A 222 -0.71 -4.23 17.74
N LEU A 223 0.32 -4.78 17.08
CA LEU A 223 1.00 -6.01 17.48
C LEU A 223 1.93 -5.86 18.71
N ARG A 224 2.21 -4.64 19.20
CA ARG A 224 3.11 -4.45 20.36
C ARG A 224 2.59 -5.05 21.66
N GLN A 225 1.30 -4.87 21.97
CA GLN A 225 0.74 -5.39 23.23
C GLN A 225 0.60 -6.92 23.16
N PRO A 226 -0.04 -7.51 22.12
CA PRO A 226 -0.12 -8.95 21.96
C PRO A 226 1.25 -9.65 21.97
N SER A 227 2.28 -9.09 21.31
CA SER A 227 3.63 -9.68 21.30
C SER A 227 4.28 -9.74 22.69
N ARG A 228 3.99 -8.79 23.58
CA ARG A 228 4.46 -8.81 24.99
C ARG A 228 3.76 -9.86 25.84
N LEU A 229 2.55 -10.27 25.47
CA LEU A 229 1.81 -11.32 26.16
C LEU A 229 2.30 -12.72 25.77
N VAL A 230 2.95 -12.88 24.62
CA VAL A 230 3.46 -14.18 24.15
C VAL A 230 4.39 -14.85 25.18
N PRO A 231 5.46 -14.22 25.69
CA PRO A 231 6.32 -14.84 26.69
C PRO A 231 5.59 -15.13 28.00
N GLN A 232 4.61 -14.31 28.39
CA GLN A 232 3.84 -14.52 29.63
C GLN A 232 3.01 -15.80 29.54
N VAL A 233 2.33 -15.97 28.42
CA VAL A 233 1.56 -17.17 28.13
C VAL A 233 2.52 -18.38 28.05
N THR A 234 3.53 -18.33 27.18
CA THR A 234 4.45 -19.46 26.98
C THR A 234 5.21 -19.87 28.24
N ASN A 235 5.78 -18.95 29.02
CA ASN A 235 6.54 -19.29 30.22
C ASN A 235 5.65 -19.85 31.33
N GLN A 236 4.40 -19.39 31.44
CA GLN A 236 3.43 -19.97 32.38
C GLN A 236 3.12 -21.43 32.03
N SER A 237 3.00 -21.79 30.75
CA SER A 237 2.82 -23.20 30.36
C SER A 237 4.03 -24.08 30.69
N LEU A 238 5.26 -23.56 30.50
CA LEU A 238 6.48 -24.29 30.82
C LEU A 238 6.66 -24.52 32.32
N ALA A 239 6.35 -23.53 33.16
CA ALA A 239 6.45 -23.67 34.62
C ALA A 239 5.53 -24.79 35.15
N ARG A 240 4.35 -24.96 34.54
CA ARG A 240 3.34 -25.95 34.93
C ARG A 240 3.70 -27.38 34.57
N LEU A 241 4.50 -27.58 33.51
CA LEU A 241 5.04 -28.91 33.16
C LEU A 241 5.91 -29.51 34.29
N GLY A 242 6.43 -28.66 35.19
CA GLY A 242 7.24 -29.08 36.34
C GLY A 242 6.46 -29.32 37.65
N GLU A 243 5.16 -29.02 37.71
CA GLU A 243 4.38 -29.12 38.95
C GLU A 243 3.80 -30.53 39.16
N SER A 244 3.86 -31.03 40.40
CA SER A 244 3.43 -32.40 40.76
C SER A 244 1.91 -32.57 40.91
N ALA A 245 1.17 -31.47 41.08
CA ALA A 245 -0.28 -31.44 41.18
C ALA A 245 -0.82 -30.29 40.33
N VAL A 246 -1.61 -30.60 39.30
CA VAL A 246 -2.06 -29.63 38.30
C VAL A 246 -3.53 -29.28 38.53
N ASN A 247 -3.84 -27.99 38.68
CA ASN A 247 -5.22 -27.50 38.85
C ASN A 247 -5.92 -27.37 37.48
N LEU A 248 -6.95 -28.20 37.24
CA LEU A 248 -7.72 -28.23 36.00
C LEU A 248 -8.39 -26.88 35.66
N THR A 249 -8.90 -26.16 36.65
CA THR A 249 -9.56 -24.85 36.44
C THR A 249 -8.56 -23.80 35.97
N GLU A 250 -7.33 -23.82 36.51
CA GLU A 250 -6.28 -22.90 36.10
C GLU A 250 -5.75 -23.20 34.70
N LEU A 251 -5.65 -24.49 34.30
CA LEU A 251 -5.32 -24.86 32.92
C LEU A 251 -6.35 -24.33 31.92
N GLN A 252 -7.64 -24.36 32.29
CA GLN A 252 -8.72 -23.90 31.42
C GLN A 252 -8.74 -22.39 31.25
N ASP A 253 -8.56 -21.64 32.33
CA ASP A 253 -8.45 -20.18 32.25
C ASP A 253 -7.25 -19.75 31.40
N TYR A 254 -6.14 -20.47 31.53
CA TYR A 254 -4.97 -20.26 30.70
C TYR A 254 -5.23 -20.59 29.22
N LEU A 255 -5.88 -21.72 28.93
CA LEU A 255 -6.22 -22.12 27.56
C LEU A 255 -7.11 -21.04 26.90
N ARG A 256 -8.11 -20.54 27.62
CA ARG A 256 -8.97 -19.43 27.14
C ARG A 256 -8.18 -18.16 26.86
N ARG A 257 -7.26 -17.75 27.75
CA ARG A 257 -6.40 -16.58 27.53
C ARG A 257 -5.47 -16.76 26.32
N SER A 258 -4.87 -17.95 26.19
CA SER A 258 -3.97 -18.29 25.09
C SER A 258 -4.68 -18.25 23.74
N LEU A 259 -5.89 -18.80 23.67
CA LEU A 259 -6.71 -18.77 22.45
C LEU A 259 -7.09 -17.33 22.05
N ASN A 260 -7.40 -16.46 23.02
CA ASN A 260 -7.67 -15.05 22.73
C ASN A 260 -6.42 -14.33 22.19
N VAL A 261 -5.26 -14.55 22.81
CA VAL A 261 -3.98 -13.99 22.33
C VAL A 261 -3.69 -14.52 20.92
N LEU A 262 -3.86 -15.82 20.70
CA LEU A 262 -3.63 -16.45 19.41
C LEU A 262 -4.52 -15.86 18.32
N ALA A 263 -5.82 -15.72 18.56
CA ALA A 263 -6.77 -15.17 17.60
C ALA A 263 -6.38 -13.76 17.18
N VAL A 264 -6.13 -12.86 18.15
CA VAL A 264 -5.73 -11.47 17.86
C VAL A 264 -4.38 -11.43 17.14
N TYR A 265 -3.40 -12.20 17.62
CA TYR A 265 -2.05 -12.21 17.05
C TYR A 265 -2.02 -12.75 15.62
N ALA A 266 -2.70 -13.87 15.36
CA ALA A 266 -2.79 -14.49 14.04
C ALA A 266 -3.48 -13.57 13.03
N THR A 267 -4.62 -12.99 13.41
CA THR A 267 -5.37 -12.07 12.55
C THR A 267 -4.52 -10.85 12.17
N GLN A 268 -3.87 -10.20 13.14
CA GLN A 268 -3.05 -9.02 12.88
C GLN A 268 -1.80 -9.36 12.04
N LEU A 269 -1.20 -10.53 12.26
CA LEU A 269 -0.06 -11.00 11.46
C LEU A 269 -0.47 -11.34 10.02
N ASN A 270 -1.66 -11.90 9.82
CA ASN A 270 -2.23 -12.11 8.48
C ASN A 270 -2.49 -10.78 7.77
N TYR A 271 -3.06 -9.78 8.45
CA TYR A 271 -3.20 -8.44 7.88
C TYR A 271 -1.86 -7.82 7.49
N LEU A 272 -0.80 -8.02 8.30
CA LEU A 272 0.53 -7.54 7.95
C LEU A 272 1.06 -8.21 6.67
N GLN A 273 0.80 -9.50 6.51
CA GLN A 273 1.15 -10.27 5.31
C GLN A 273 0.34 -9.81 4.09
N GLU A 274 -0.94 -9.52 4.25
CA GLU A 274 -1.79 -8.95 3.19
C GLU A 274 -1.25 -7.59 2.72
N GLN A 275 -0.87 -6.70 3.64
CA GLN A 275 -0.25 -5.43 3.26
C GLN A 275 1.06 -5.62 2.48
N ARG A 276 1.83 -6.68 2.78
CA ARG A 276 3.01 -7.04 1.99
C ARG A 276 2.62 -7.38 0.55
N TYR A 277 1.63 -8.25 0.35
CA TYR A 277 1.16 -8.64 -0.98
C TYR A 277 0.55 -7.47 -1.76
N THR A 278 -0.21 -6.59 -1.09
CA THR A 278 -0.71 -5.35 -1.70
C THR A 278 0.44 -4.48 -2.19
N LEU A 279 1.49 -4.34 -1.38
CA LEU A 279 2.67 -3.56 -1.75
C LEU A 279 3.42 -4.18 -2.93
N GLU A 280 3.70 -5.49 -2.90
CA GLU A 280 4.37 -6.24 -3.99
C GLU A 280 3.60 -6.11 -5.31
N THR A 281 2.30 -6.39 -5.30
CA THR A 281 1.45 -6.34 -6.49
C THR A 281 1.42 -4.94 -7.11
N ASN A 282 1.33 -3.90 -6.28
CA ASN A 282 1.30 -2.53 -6.79
C ASN A 282 2.68 -2.05 -7.25
N LEU A 283 3.78 -2.55 -6.68
CA LEU A 283 5.12 -2.31 -7.22
C LEU A 283 5.31 -2.95 -8.59
N GLU A 284 4.84 -4.18 -8.80
CA GLU A 284 4.89 -4.82 -10.11
C GLU A 284 4.06 -4.05 -11.14
N ASN A 285 2.86 -3.61 -10.76
CA ASN A 285 2.00 -2.82 -11.65
C ASN A 285 2.62 -1.46 -11.97
N TYR A 286 3.30 -0.84 -11.00
CA TYR A 286 4.07 0.37 -11.19
C TYR A 286 5.20 0.17 -12.20
N ASP A 287 6.06 -0.83 -12.01
CA ASP A 287 7.17 -1.11 -12.93
C ASP A 287 6.70 -1.43 -14.34
N LYS A 288 5.65 -2.25 -14.50
CA LYS A 288 5.03 -2.52 -15.80
C LYS A 288 4.58 -1.23 -16.47
N ARG A 289 4.06 -0.27 -15.70
CA ARG A 289 3.64 1.03 -16.23
C ARG A 289 4.83 1.91 -16.62
N VAL A 290 5.92 1.88 -15.85
CA VAL A 290 7.17 2.57 -16.20
C VAL A 290 7.72 2.04 -17.52
N LEU A 291 7.78 0.71 -17.70
CA LEU A 291 8.24 0.10 -18.96
C LEU A 291 7.39 0.52 -20.17
N ILE A 292 6.05 0.56 -20.02
CA ILE A 292 5.14 1.05 -21.07
C ILE A 292 5.44 2.52 -21.41
N LEU A 293 5.60 3.36 -20.39
CA LEU A 293 5.92 4.78 -20.56
C LEU A 293 7.23 4.99 -21.33
N SER A 294 8.27 4.24 -20.95
CA SER A 294 9.58 4.28 -21.61
C SER A 294 9.51 3.84 -23.07
N GLY A 295 8.74 2.78 -23.37
CA GLY A 295 8.51 2.32 -24.74
C GLY A 295 7.81 3.37 -25.60
N LEU A 296 6.75 4.00 -25.09
CA LEU A 296 6.03 5.06 -25.80
C LEU A 296 6.90 6.30 -26.06
N ALA A 297 7.78 6.65 -25.12
CA ALA A 297 8.69 7.75 -25.31
C ALA A 297 9.72 7.46 -26.42
N ALA A 298 10.20 6.21 -26.52
CA ALA A 298 11.09 5.77 -27.59
C ALA A 298 10.39 5.79 -28.96
N GLU A 299 9.15 5.29 -29.06
CA GLU A 299 8.36 5.32 -30.30
C GLU A 299 8.14 6.75 -30.80
N LEU A 300 7.70 7.66 -29.92
CA LEU A 300 7.50 9.07 -30.28
C LEU A 300 8.80 9.77 -30.71
N SER A 301 9.95 9.32 -30.24
CA SER A 301 11.24 9.85 -30.67
C SER A 301 11.66 9.36 -32.06
N SER A 302 11.33 8.11 -32.40
CA SER A 302 11.68 7.49 -33.68
C SER A 302 10.88 8.03 -34.85
N GLU A 303 9.58 8.32 -34.66
CA GLU A 303 8.69 8.80 -35.73
C GLU A 303 9.03 10.22 -36.24
N LEU A 304 9.82 10.99 -35.47
CA LEU A 304 10.15 12.39 -35.76
C LEU A 304 11.59 12.59 -36.26
N SER A 305 12.29 11.51 -36.61
CA SER A 305 13.69 11.50 -37.06
C SER A 305 13.91 12.03 -38.49
N GLY A 306 13.41 13.24 -38.77
CA GLY A 306 13.71 14.04 -39.96
C GLY A 306 14.43 15.37 -39.68
N GLN A 307 14.63 15.74 -38.41
CA GLN A 307 15.40 16.92 -38.00
C GLN A 307 16.40 16.52 -36.91
N ASP A 308 17.54 17.23 -36.83
CA ASP A 308 18.60 17.08 -35.83
C ASP A 308 18.02 17.19 -34.40
N VAL A 309 17.53 16.08 -33.86
CA VAL A 309 17.11 15.98 -32.47
C VAL A 309 18.25 15.30 -31.72
N GLY A 310 19.10 16.10 -31.06
CA GLY A 310 20.27 15.60 -30.32
C GLY A 310 19.91 14.48 -29.34
N GLU A 311 20.70 13.42 -29.32
CA GLU A 311 20.67 12.24 -28.41
C GLU A 311 19.52 12.18 -27.39
N TRP A 312 18.31 11.81 -27.82
CA TRP A 312 17.23 11.41 -26.92
C TRP A 312 17.28 9.89 -26.71
N GLN A 313 18.03 9.44 -25.71
CA GLN A 313 17.97 8.04 -25.28
C GLN A 313 16.87 7.88 -24.24
N GLY A 314 15.76 7.23 -24.62
CA GLY A 314 14.62 6.92 -23.73
C GLY A 314 14.95 6.13 -22.45
N GLN A 315 16.22 5.75 -22.24
CA GLN A 315 16.71 5.19 -20.99
C GLN A 315 16.68 6.19 -19.82
N GLU A 316 16.95 7.48 -20.05
CA GLU A 316 16.98 8.48 -18.94
C GLU A 316 15.59 8.70 -18.30
N GLY A 317 14.52 8.60 -19.08
CA GLY A 317 13.14 8.76 -18.59
C GLY A 317 12.64 7.59 -17.76
N SER A 318 13.12 6.37 -18.05
CA SER A 318 12.81 5.16 -17.25
C SER A 318 13.45 5.26 -15.86
N LEU A 319 14.71 5.72 -15.81
CA LEU A 319 15.48 5.88 -14.57
C LEU A 319 14.82 6.83 -13.58
N LEU A 320 14.07 7.84 -14.05
CA LEU A 320 13.37 8.80 -13.19
C LEU A 320 12.35 8.09 -12.28
N PHE A 321 11.45 7.32 -12.88
CA PHE A 321 10.37 6.65 -12.13
C PHE A 321 10.86 5.38 -11.40
N GLU A 322 11.93 4.74 -11.87
CA GLU A 322 12.53 3.58 -11.20
C GLU A 322 13.04 3.89 -9.79
N LYS A 323 13.45 5.14 -9.51
CA LYS A 323 13.92 5.53 -8.16
C LYS A 323 12.86 5.31 -7.08
N PHE A 324 11.58 5.56 -7.38
CA PHE A 324 10.51 5.28 -6.42
C PHE A 324 10.39 3.78 -6.14
N SER A 325 10.35 2.95 -7.18
CA SER A 325 10.14 1.52 -6.98
C SER A 325 11.34 0.85 -6.32
N GLN A 326 12.57 1.30 -6.62
CA GLN A 326 13.78 0.90 -5.89
C GLN A 326 13.68 1.29 -4.41
N PHE A 327 13.38 2.55 -4.10
CA PHE A 327 13.23 3.03 -2.74
C PHE A 327 12.19 2.21 -1.96
N ALA A 328 11.02 1.99 -2.57
CA ALA A 328 9.93 1.25 -1.94
C ALA A 328 10.31 -0.22 -1.65
N ARG A 329 11.06 -0.87 -2.55
CA ARG A 329 11.59 -2.22 -2.29
C ARG A 329 12.59 -2.23 -1.15
N GLU A 330 13.55 -1.32 -1.18
CA GLU A 330 14.65 -1.30 -0.22
C GLU A 330 14.21 -0.86 1.17
N LYS A 331 13.23 0.05 1.25
CA LYS A 331 12.73 0.57 2.52
C LYS A 331 11.45 -0.13 2.95
N TYR A 332 10.37 0.00 2.18
CA TYR A 332 9.05 -0.41 2.61
C TYR A 332 8.90 -1.93 2.66
N LEU A 333 9.20 -2.61 1.55
CA LEU A 333 9.06 -4.07 1.47
C LEU A 333 9.96 -4.77 2.48
N LYS A 334 11.27 -4.45 2.48
CA LYS A 334 12.22 -5.02 3.46
C LYS A 334 11.82 -4.75 4.90
N GLN A 335 11.21 -3.60 5.21
CA GLN A 335 10.78 -3.30 6.57
C GLN A 335 9.55 -4.13 6.96
N ILE A 336 8.56 -4.30 6.08
CA ILE A 336 7.42 -5.20 6.35
C ILE A 336 7.89 -6.64 6.54
N GLU A 337 8.82 -7.11 5.69
CA GLU A 337 9.41 -8.45 5.82
C GLU A 337 10.11 -8.65 7.16
N ARG A 338 10.96 -7.70 7.57
CA ARG A 338 11.63 -7.75 8.88
C ARG A 338 10.63 -7.80 10.03
N ASP A 339 9.57 -7.00 9.95
CA ASP A 339 8.55 -6.94 10.99
C ASP A 339 7.82 -8.27 11.09
N TYR A 340 7.33 -8.78 9.95
CA TYR A 340 6.67 -10.07 9.87
C TYR A 340 7.57 -11.19 10.40
N ASN A 341 8.83 -11.25 9.94
CA ASN A 341 9.80 -12.27 10.37
C ASN A 341 10.16 -12.16 11.86
N SER A 342 10.10 -10.96 12.44
CA SER A 342 10.35 -10.76 13.87
C SER A 342 9.17 -11.16 14.75
N LEU A 343 7.95 -11.10 14.22
CA LEU A 343 6.70 -11.33 14.96
C LEU A 343 6.17 -12.76 14.76
N SER A 344 6.34 -13.35 13.58
CA SER A 344 5.83 -14.69 13.27
C SER A 344 6.29 -15.80 14.22
N PRO A 345 7.52 -15.80 14.81
CA PRO A 345 7.89 -16.82 15.80
C PRO A 345 7.02 -16.78 17.06
N GLY A 346 6.49 -15.60 17.43
CA GLY A 346 5.61 -15.46 18.58
C GLY A 346 4.32 -16.26 18.43
N LEU A 347 3.81 -16.38 17.19
CA LEU A 347 2.64 -17.19 16.90
C LEU A 347 2.89 -18.68 17.18
N LEU A 348 4.01 -19.21 16.68
CA LEU A 348 4.41 -20.61 16.89
C LEU A 348 4.55 -20.93 18.38
N LEU A 349 5.05 -19.99 19.18
CA LEU A 349 5.16 -20.16 20.63
C LEU A 349 3.78 -20.29 21.28
N VAL A 350 2.81 -19.44 20.91
CA VAL A 350 1.44 -19.53 21.46
C VAL A 350 0.76 -20.83 21.04
N GLU A 351 0.87 -21.23 19.77
CA GLU A 351 0.33 -22.51 19.26
C GLU A 351 0.90 -23.72 20.02
N ASN A 352 2.22 -23.75 20.23
CA ASN A 352 2.87 -24.83 20.95
C ASN A 352 2.47 -24.84 22.44
N SER A 353 2.28 -23.67 23.03
CA SER A 353 1.84 -23.54 24.44
C SER A 353 0.41 -24.06 24.63
N ILE A 354 -0.48 -23.80 23.66
CA ILE A 354 -1.85 -24.34 23.64
C ILE A 354 -1.81 -25.87 23.54
N LYS A 355 -1.05 -26.43 22.60
CA LYS A 355 -0.88 -27.89 22.45
C LYS A 355 -0.35 -28.56 23.72
N ALA A 356 0.60 -27.93 24.39
CA ALA A 356 1.15 -28.42 25.66
C ALA A 356 0.09 -28.45 26.77
N VAL A 357 -0.71 -27.39 26.90
CA VAL A 357 -1.79 -27.33 27.90
C VAL A 357 -2.95 -28.28 27.58
N GLU A 358 -3.30 -28.45 26.31
CA GLU A 358 -4.26 -29.47 25.89
C GLU A 358 -3.79 -30.88 26.27
N SER A 359 -2.50 -31.18 26.03
CA SER A 359 -1.90 -32.46 26.40
C SER A 359 -1.93 -32.69 27.92
N LEU A 360 -1.59 -31.66 28.72
CA LEU A 360 -1.68 -31.72 30.18
C LEU A 360 -3.11 -31.93 30.68
N ASN A 361 -4.08 -31.20 30.10
CA ASN A 361 -5.48 -31.33 30.47
C ASN A 361 -6.01 -32.75 30.17
N GLN A 362 -5.65 -33.34 29.03
CA GLN A 362 -6.03 -34.72 28.68
C GLN A 362 -5.43 -35.76 29.64
N ILE A 363 -4.15 -35.60 30.04
CA ILE A 363 -3.49 -36.49 31.00
C ILE A 363 -4.18 -36.42 32.36
N GLU A 364 -4.43 -35.21 32.86
CA GLU A 364 -5.01 -35.03 34.19
C GLU A 364 -6.49 -35.45 34.22
N GLN A 365 -7.27 -35.20 33.16
CA GLN A 365 -8.60 -35.77 33.00
C GLN A 365 -8.56 -37.31 33.01
N THR A 366 -7.62 -37.94 32.29
CA THR A 366 -7.48 -39.41 32.29
C THR A 366 -7.10 -39.96 33.67
N ARG A 367 -6.31 -39.21 34.45
CA ARG A 367 -5.95 -39.58 35.84
C ARG A 367 -7.11 -39.35 36.81
N SER A 368 -7.87 -38.26 36.64
CA SER A 368 -9.03 -37.92 37.46
C SER A 368 -10.23 -38.81 37.16
N ASP A 369 -10.46 -39.22 35.91
CA ASP A 369 -11.50 -40.20 35.55
C ASP A 369 -11.23 -41.57 36.22
N ARG A 370 -9.97 -41.88 36.53
CA ARG A 370 -9.59 -43.04 37.36
C ARG A 370 -9.79 -42.80 38.87
N ARG A 371 -10.09 -41.57 39.31
CA ARG A 371 -10.17 -41.15 40.73
C ARG A 371 -11.51 -40.58 41.20
N LEU A 372 -12.30 -39.85 40.41
CA LEU A 372 -13.74 -39.52 40.61
C LEU A 372 -14.29 -38.51 39.56
N ASN A 373 -15.61 -38.55 39.41
CA ASN A 373 -16.52 -38.02 38.38
C ASN A 373 -16.58 -36.46 38.26
N THR A 374 -15.56 -35.79 37.70
CA THR A 374 -15.64 -34.33 37.42
C THR A 374 -15.10 -34.00 36.03
N THR A 375 -15.86 -34.32 34.99
CA THR A 375 -15.52 -34.02 33.59
C THR A 375 -15.83 -32.55 33.26
N LEU A 376 -14.81 -31.72 33.14
CA LEU A 376 -14.92 -30.37 32.58
C LEU A 376 -14.08 -30.32 31.30
N THR A 377 -14.70 -30.65 30.16
CA THR A 377 -14.03 -30.69 28.85
C THR A 377 -14.32 -29.42 28.06
N ILE A 378 -13.30 -28.60 27.85
CA ILE A 378 -13.36 -27.49 26.90
C ILE A 378 -12.86 -28.02 25.55
N ALA A 379 -13.72 -27.98 24.53
CA ALA A 379 -13.33 -28.25 23.15
C ALA A 379 -12.79 -26.96 22.51
N SER A 380 -11.49 -26.92 22.21
CA SER A 380 -10.88 -25.87 21.38
C SER A 380 -11.28 -26.11 19.92
N VAL A 381 -12.20 -25.30 19.40
CA VAL A 381 -12.57 -25.31 17.98
C VAL A 381 -11.41 -24.70 17.17
N GLY A 382 -11.06 -25.37 16.06
CA GLY A 382 -9.82 -25.23 15.32
C GLY A 382 -9.34 -23.80 15.09
N VAL A 383 -8.09 -23.56 15.45
CA VAL A 383 -7.42 -22.29 15.17
C VAL A 383 -6.87 -22.35 13.73
N ALA A 384 -7.20 -21.34 12.93
CA ALA A 384 -6.62 -21.14 11.62
C ALA A 384 -5.09 -20.97 11.78
N THR A 385 -4.34 -21.96 11.31
CA THR A 385 -2.88 -21.93 11.30
C THR A 385 -2.43 -20.90 10.27
N SER A 386 -1.74 -19.85 10.70
CA SER A 386 -1.13 -18.92 9.75
C SER A 386 0.07 -19.63 9.11
N ALA A 387 0.17 -19.60 7.79
CA ALA A 387 1.33 -20.13 7.10
C ALA A 387 2.53 -19.22 7.35
N VAL A 388 3.38 -19.55 8.33
CA VAL A 388 4.68 -18.91 8.50
C VAL A 388 5.53 -19.30 7.30
N VAL A 389 5.72 -18.38 6.35
CA VAL A 389 6.69 -18.56 5.27
C VAL A 389 8.08 -18.41 5.90
N ALA A 390 8.68 -19.53 6.29
CA ALA A 390 10.08 -19.55 6.67
C ALA A 390 10.91 -19.11 5.46
N THR A 391 11.53 -17.94 5.53
CA THR A 391 12.58 -17.58 4.58
C THR A 391 13.74 -18.52 4.86
N VAL A 392 13.88 -19.56 4.02
CA VAL A 392 15.01 -20.49 4.07
C VAL A 392 16.26 -19.71 3.65
N ALA A 393 16.86 -19.01 4.59
CA ALA A 393 18.28 -18.74 4.57
C ALA A 393 18.92 -19.78 5.48
N VAL A 394 19.93 -20.50 4.96
CA VAL A 394 20.65 -21.61 5.59
C VAL A 394 20.02 -23.00 5.36
N ALA A 395 19.92 -23.40 4.10
CA ALA A 395 20.31 -24.74 3.65
C ALA A 395 20.50 -24.68 2.14
N ASP A 396 21.72 -24.97 1.65
CA ASP A 396 21.92 -25.23 0.22
C ASP A 396 21.00 -26.39 -0.19
N PRO A 397 20.22 -26.27 -1.27
CA PRO A 397 19.38 -27.36 -1.74
C PRO A 397 20.27 -28.55 -2.14
N PRO A 398 19.85 -29.80 -1.89
CA PRO A 398 20.57 -30.96 -2.40
C PRO A 398 20.66 -30.83 -3.93
N GLN A 399 21.87 -31.02 -4.46
CA GLN A 399 22.15 -30.93 -5.90
C GLN A 399 21.13 -31.80 -6.64
N ASN A 400 20.38 -31.20 -7.57
CA ASN A 400 19.44 -31.81 -8.51
C ASN A 400 17.92 -31.70 -8.22
N ARG A 401 17.43 -30.58 -7.67
CA ARG A 401 16.02 -30.16 -7.87
C ARG A 401 15.91 -28.65 -8.08
N ASP A 402 15.03 -28.24 -9.00
CA ASP A 402 14.76 -26.83 -9.26
C ASP A 402 14.15 -26.15 -8.03
N ARG A 403 14.69 -24.98 -7.67
CA ARG A 403 14.32 -24.21 -6.47
C ARG A 403 12.83 -23.82 -6.47
N LEU A 404 12.25 -23.62 -7.65
CA LEU A 404 10.84 -23.30 -7.85
C LEU A 404 9.93 -24.51 -7.56
N GLU A 405 10.31 -25.70 -8.04
CA GLU A 405 9.56 -26.94 -7.76
C GLU A 405 9.56 -27.26 -6.27
N PHE A 406 10.70 -27.12 -5.59
CA PHE A 406 10.76 -27.40 -4.15
C PHE A 406 9.82 -26.49 -3.35
N GLN A 407 9.81 -25.19 -3.66
CA GLN A 407 8.93 -24.21 -3.01
C GLN A 407 7.45 -24.53 -3.27
N VAL A 408 7.06 -24.72 -4.54
CA VAL A 408 5.66 -25.01 -4.92
C VAL A 408 5.18 -26.32 -4.30
N THR A 409 6.02 -27.37 -4.28
CA THR A 409 5.64 -28.69 -3.73
C THR A 409 5.44 -28.62 -2.22
N THR A 410 6.27 -27.86 -1.49
CA THR A 410 6.10 -27.67 -0.04
C THR A 410 4.86 -26.84 0.31
N THR A 411 4.57 -25.78 -0.46
CA THR A 411 3.40 -24.92 -0.23
C THR A 411 2.07 -25.62 -0.51
N ILE A 412 1.98 -26.34 -1.63
CA ILE A 412 0.78 -27.13 -1.97
C ILE A 412 0.63 -28.32 -1.01
N GLY A 413 1.75 -28.95 -0.64
CA GLY A 413 1.77 -30.04 0.34
C GLY A 413 1.22 -29.62 1.70
N SER A 414 1.58 -28.43 2.21
CA SER A 414 1.07 -27.94 3.49
C SER A 414 -0.42 -27.56 3.45
N LEU A 415 -0.90 -27.01 2.33
CA LEU A 415 -2.32 -26.68 2.15
C LEU A 415 -3.19 -27.94 2.07
N LEU A 416 -2.74 -28.96 1.31
CA LEU A 416 -3.45 -30.23 1.21
C LEU A 416 -3.46 -30.98 2.54
N LEU A 417 -2.36 -30.96 3.30
CA LEU A 417 -2.31 -31.57 4.63
C LEU A 417 -3.26 -30.85 5.60
N GLY A 418 -3.34 -29.52 5.55
CA GLY A 418 -4.28 -28.73 6.35
C GLY A 418 -5.75 -29.05 6.06
N VAL A 419 -6.11 -29.18 4.78
CA VAL A 419 -7.47 -29.61 4.37
C VAL A 419 -7.74 -31.04 4.82
N LEU A 420 -6.79 -31.96 4.64
CA LEU A 420 -6.95 -33.37 5.04
C LEU A 420 -7.17 -33.50 6.54
N MET A 421 -6.38 -32.78 7.35
CA MET A 421 -6.53 -32.77 8.81
C MET A 421 -7.84 -32.12 9.26
N SER A 422 -8.33 -31.10 8.55
CA SER A 422 -9.64 -30.48 8.82
C SER A 422 -10.81 -31.44 8.53
N VAL A 423 -10.73 -32.20 7.43
CA VAL A 423 -11.72 -33.23 7.08
C VAL A 423 -11.69 -34.39 8.07
N LEU A 424 -10.50 -34.83 8.50
CA LEU A 424 -10.36 -35.87 9.52
C LEU A 424 -10.93 -35.41 10.87
N ALA A 425 -10.66 -34.18 11.30
CA ALA A 425 -11.21 -33.60 12.52
C ALA A 425 -12.76 -33.55 12.48
N TRP A 426 -13.35 -33.13 11.34
CA TRP A 426 -14.81 -33.17 11.14
C TRP A 426 -15.36 -34.60 11.27
N LYS A 427 -14.74 -35.56 10.57
CA LYS A 427 -15.25 -36.93 10.47
C LYS A 427 -15.19 -37.68 11.81
N PHE A 428 -14.13 -37.46 12.59
CA PHE A 428 -13.98 -38.05 13.93
C PHE A 428 -14.80 -37.32 15.01
N GLY A 429 -15.04 -36.01 14.85
CA GLY A 429 -15.93 -35.24 15.73
C GLY A 429 -17.39 -35.71 15.66
N PHE A 430 -17.89 -36.03 14.46
CA PHE A 430 -19.29 -36.46 14.29
C PHE A 430 -19.56 -37.94 14.65
N GLN A 431 -18.57 -38.83 14.53
CA GLN A 431 -18.76 -40.24 14.90
C GLN A 431 -18.95 -40.48 16.41
N LYS A 432 -18.47 -39.56 17.27
CA LYS A 432 -18.70 -39.64 18.72
C LYS A 432 -20.09 -39.15 19.15
N GLY A 433 -20.75 -38.30 18.38
CA GLY A 433 -22.10 -37.78 18.68
C GLY A 433 -23.25 -38.75 18.38
N SER A 434 -23.04 -39.72 17.47
CA SER A 434 -24.11 -40.63 17.02
C SER A 434 -24.24 -41.95 17.81
N LYS A 435 -23.34 -42.25 18.75
CA LYS A 435 -23.36 -43.51 19.53
C LYS A 435 -23.89 -43.38 20.97
N GLY A 436 -24.36 -42.19 21.37
CA GLY A 436 -24.79 -41.91 22.75
C GLY A 436 -26.30 -41.91 23.02
N GLN A 437 -27.16 -42.20 22.04
CA GLN A 437 -28.62 -42.30 22.24
C GLN A 437 -29.13 -43.69 21.83
N SER A 438 -28.91 -44.68 22.70
CA SER A 438 -29.68 -45.92 22.77
C SER A 438 -29.25 -46.68 24.03
N LYS A 439 -30.22 -46.92 24.94
CA LYS A 439 -30.14 -47.58 26.27
C LYS A 439 -29.69 -46.64 27.39
N ASP A 440 -30.47 -46.30 28.41
CA ASP A 440 -31.76 -46.81 28.93
C ASP A 440 -32.76 -45.68 29.19
#